data_AF-A0AAV1LK89-F1
#
_entry.id   AF-A0AAV1LK89-F1
#
_cell.length_a   1.000
_cell.length_b   1.000
_cell.length_c   1.000
_cell.angle_alpha   90.00
_cell.angle_beta   90.00
_cell.angle_gamma   90.00
#
_symmetry.space_group_name_H-M   'P 1'
#
loop_
_entity.id
_entity.type
_entity.pdbx_description
1 polymer ?
#
loop_
_entity_poly.entity_id
_entity_poly.type
_entity_poly.pdbx_seq_one_letter_code
_entity_poly.pdbx_strand_id
1 'polypeptide(L)'
;MSGVKHVRNKNLLPDLRKEGRFSKEIVLSTSEKHGVPTGSRLFSHHTLASVRKLSFYHPLYIPDDSLDIVLAATYNHSTEHFADKEDLYLQRETLGCDTWRRLRNTFDKQPPVVIPLGHPMKRGGITERKSPFSVKLMNSGVHSSQTNPGYSRQPAGGAIFFY
;
A
#
# COMPACT_ATOMS: atom_id res chain seq x y z
N MET A 1 -5.69 -5.23 -11.69
CA MET A 1 -5.07 -5.08 -10.36
C MET A 1 -3.72 -4.42 -10.54
N SER A 2 -3.51 -3.23 -9.99
CA SER A 2 -2.20 -2.58 -10.05
C SER A 2 -1.21 -3.34 -9.15
N GLY A 3 -0.26 -4.06 -9.74
CA GLY A 3 0.81 -4.71 -8.99
C GLY A 3 1.80 -3.72 -8.36
N VAL A 4 2.74 -4.25 -7.57
CA VAL A 4 3.88 -3.50 -7.01
C VAL A 4 4.67 -2.86 -8.14
N LYS A 5 4.97 -1.56 -8.04
CA LYS A 5 5.77 -0.83 -9.05
C LYS A 5 7.15 -0.49 -8.50
N HIS A 6 8.19 -0.80 -9.25
CA HIS A 6 9.54 -0.33 -8.95
C HIS A 6 9.71 1.12 -9.40
N VAL A 7 9.98 2.02 -8.46
CA VAL A 7 10.19 3.45 -8.73
C VAL A 7 11.63 3.81 -8.36
N ARG A 8 12.26 4.68 -9.17
CA ARG A 8 13.60 5.20 -8.85
C ARG A 8 13.58 5.91 -7.50
N ASN A 9 14.51 5.51 -6.63
CA ASN A 9 14.67 6.13 -5.33
C ASN A 9 15.39 7.47 -5.48
N LYS A 10 14.83 8.52 -4.87
CA LYS A 10 15.41 9.87 -4.83
C LYS A 10 15.98 10.22 -3.46
N ASN A 11 15.86 9.32 -2.48
CA ASN A 11 16.35 9.53 -1.13
C ASN A 11 17.87 9.43 -1.07
N LEU A 12 18.46 10.02 -0.03
CA LEU A 12 19.89 9.96 0.28
C LEU A 12 20.37 8.52 0.56
N LEU A 13 19.47 7.67 1.07
CA LEU A 13 19.73 6.27 1.36
C LEU A 13 19.00 5.35 0.38
N PRO A 14 19.67 4.29 -0.11
CA PRO A 14 19.00 3.23 -0.87
C PRO A 14 18.06 2.43 0.02
N ASP A 15 17.00 1.90 -0.58
CA ASP A 15 16.10 0.97 0.11
C ASP A 15 16.66 -0.46 0.02
N LEU A 16 17.17 -0.95 1.15
CA LEU A 16 17.79 -2.28 1.32
C LEU A 16 17.03 -3.18 2.30
N ARG A 17 15.78 -2.84 2.63
CA ARG A 17 14.98 -3.56 3.64
C ARG A 17 14.76 -5.04 3.28
N LYS A 18 14.73 -5.38 1.99
CA LYS A 18 14.63 -6.77 1.50
C LYS A 18 15.94 -7.54 1.60
N GLU A 19 17.08 -6.85 1.52
CA GLU A 19 18.40 -7.46 1.42
C GLU A 19 19.06 -7.70 2.78
N GLY A 20 18.83 -6.81 3.75
CA GLY A 20 19.65 -6.76 4.94
C GLY A 20 19.10 -5.83 6.01
N ARG A 21 19.81 -5.82 7.14
CA ARG A 21 19.53 -4.95 8.29
C ARG A 21 20.77 -4.16 8.69
N PHE A 22 20.56 -2.98 9.25
CA PHE A 22 21.62 -2.20 9.86
C PHE A 22 21.66 -2.46 11.36
N SER A 23 22.86 -2.67 11.91
CA SER A 23 23.08 -2.72 13.36
C SER A 23 23.11 -1.32 13.98
N LYS A 24 23.42 -0.28 13.19
CA LYS A 24 23.54 1.11 13.61
C LYS A 24 22.88 2.01 12.57
N GLU A 25 22.34 3.14 13.01
CA GLU A 25 21.78 4.12 12.09
C GLU A 25 22.89 4.79 11.27
N ILE A 26 22.59 5.04 10.00
CA ILE A 26 23.49 5.76 9.11
C ILE A 26 23.30 7.25 9.38
N VAL A 27 24.36 7.91 9.83
CA VAL A 27 24.34 9.35 10.02
C VAL A 27 24.55 10.03 8.67
N LEU A 28 23.53 10.75 8.21
CA LEU A 28 23.57 11.51 6.98
C LEU A 28 24.17 12.88 7.26
N SER A 29 25.03 13.37 6.36
CA SER A 29 25.69 14.66 6.53
C SER A 29 24.72 15.87 6.60
N THR A 30 23.47 15.67 6.20
CA THR A 30 22.41 16.70 6.23
C THR A 30 21.81 16.92 7.61
N SER A 31 21.84 15.93 8.50
CA SER A 31 21.18 16.03 9.81
C SER A 31 22.09 16.70 10.85
N GLU A 32 23.34 16.28 10.99
CA GLU A 32 24.22 16.76 12.06
C GLU A 32 25.68 16.87 11.61
N LYS A 33 26.17 18.09 11.43
CA LYS A 33 27.57 18.36 11.06
C LYS A 33 28.52 18.42 12.26
N HIS A 34 28.02 18.61 13.47
CA HIS A 34 28.82 18.86 14.67
C HIS A 34 28.32 17.95 15.81
N GLY A 35 28.82 16.72 15.88
CA GLY A 35 28.41 15.72 16.89
C GLY A 35 28.86 14.29 16.58
N VAL A 36 29.11 14.02 15.30
CA VAL A 36 29.44 12.68 14.77
C VAL A 36 30.94 12.60 14.43
N PRO A 37 31.64 11.45 14.55
CA PRO A 37 33.05 11.35 14.14
C PRO A 37 33.29 11.79 12.69
N THR A 38 34.44 12.39 12.39
CA THR A 38 34.73 12.94 11.05
C THR A 38 34.56 11.90 9.93
N GLY A 39 34.93 10.63 10.19
CA GLY A 39 34.80 9.54 9.23
C GLY A 39 33.35 9.17 8.86
N SER A 40 32.36 9.45 9.71
CA SER A 40 30.95 9.17 9.40
C SER A 40 30.29 10.29 8.59
N ARG A 41 30.98 11.41 8.33
CA ARG A 41 30.46 12.56 7.59
C ARG A 41 30.83 12.56 6.11
N LEU A 42 31.54 11.53 5.64
CA LEU A 42 32.15 11.49 4.31
C LEU A 42 31.14 11.57 3.16
N PHE A 43 29.94 11.01 3.33
CA PHE A 43 28.97 10.90 2.25
C PHE A 43 27.60 11.40 2.68
N SER A 44 27.03 12.31 1.89
CA SER A 44 25.64 12.75 2.00
C SER A 44 24.67 11.76 1.34
N HIS A 45 25.05 11.24 0.17
CA HIS A 45 24.29 10.29 -0.61
C HIS A 45 25.01 8.95 -0.66
N HIS A 46 24.33 7.90 -0.23
CA HIS A 46 24.84 6.54 -0.33
C HIS A 46 24.31 5.84 -1.59
N THR A 47 25.18 5.09 -2.25
CA THR A 47 24.81 4.15 -3.32
C THR A 47 24.61 2.74 -2.75
N LEU A 48 23.89 1.86 -3.45
CA LEU A 48 23.72 0.45 -3.06
C LEU A 48 25.07 -0.21 -2.73
N ALA A 49 26.09 0.01 -3.57
CA ALA A 49 27.42 -0.56 -3.36
C ALA A 49 28.10 0.00 -2.11
N SER A 50 27.98 1.30 -1.84
CA SER A 50 28.56 1.90 -0.64
C SER A 50 27.94 1.35 0.63
N VAL A 51 26.61 1.18 0.66
CA VAL A 51 25.90 0.70 1.85
C VAL A 51 26.18 -0.76 2.12
N ARG A 52 26.25 -1.59 1.07
CA ARG A 52 26.59 -3.01 1.18
C ARG A 52 27.99 -3.26 1.75
N LYS A 53 28.90 -2.28 1.66
CA LYS A 53 30.27 -2.35 2.18
C LYS A 53 30.40 -1.78 3.60
N LEU A 54 29.33 -1.23 4.19
CA LEU A 54 29.39 -0.71 5.55
C LEU A 54 29.57 -1.86 6.55
N SER A 55 30.41 -1.65 7.57
CA SER A 55 30.73 -2.68 8.57
C SER A 55 29.53 -3.10 9.42
N PHE A 56 28.53 -2.23 9.54
CA PHE A 56 27.32 -2.45 10.34
C PHE A 56 26.10 -2.80 9.48
N TYR A 57 26.30 -3.09 8.19
CA TYR A 57 25.28 -3.67 7.32
C TYR A 57 25.42 -5.18 7.30
N HIS A 58 24.33 -5.88 7.60
CA HIS A 58 24.29 -7.34 7.63
C HIS A 58 23.23 -7.82 6.64
N PRO A 59 23.63 -8.45 5.52
CA PRO A 59 22.69 -9.06 4.59
C PRO A 59 21.93 -10.22 5.26
N LEU A 60 20.70 -10.47 4.83
CA LEU A 60 19.88 -11.60 5.25
C LEU A 60 20.30 -12.89 4.54
N TYR A 61 20.67 -12.76 3.27
CA TYR A 61 21.11 -13.86 2.42
C TYR A 61 22.39 -13.44 1.71
N ILE A 62 23.40 -14.29 1.74
CA ILE A 62 24.68 -14.14 1.04
C ILE A 62 25.02 -15.52 0.48
N PRO A 63 25.38 -15.65 -0.81
CA PRO A 63 25.97 -16.88 -1.32
C PRO A 63 27.30 -17.13 -0.62
N ASP A 64 27.48 -18.30 0.00
CA ASP A 64 28.70 -18.60 0.76
C ASP A 64 29.86 -18.97 -0.17
N ASP A 65 29.55 -19.60 -1.30
CA ASP A 65 30.54 -20.02 -2.28
C ASP A 65 30.12 -19.77 -3.75
N SER A 66 30.98 -20.18 -4.68
CA SER A 66 30.69 -20.09 -6.12
C SER A 66 29.59 -21.03 -6.58
N LEU A 67 29.37 -22.14 -5.87
CA LEU A 67 28.33 -23.11 -6.23
C LEU A 67 26.95 -22.52 -5.94
N ASP A 68 26.77 -21.82 -4.82
CA ASP A 68 25.54 -21.12 -4.48
C ASP A 68 25.13 -20.10 -5.55
N ILE A 69 26.11 -19.40 -6.14
CA ILE A 69 25.86 -18.44 -7.22
C ILE A 69 25.32 -19.17 -8.47
N VAL A 70 25.88 -20.34 -8.80
CA VAL A 70 25.43 -21.15 -9.94
C VAL A 70 24.06 -21.77 -9.66
N LEU A 71 23.82 -22.26 -8.44
CA LEU A 71 22.52 -22.81 -8.05
C LEU A 71 21.41 -21.75 -7.99
N ALA A 72 21.76 -20.48 -7.77
CA ALA A 72 20.83 -19.36 -7.81
C ALA A 72 20.54 -18.82 -9.23
N ALA A 73 21.27 -19.30 -10.24
CA ALA A 73 21.07 -18.90 -11.63
C ALA A 73 19.71 -19.37 -12.18
N THR A 74 19.31 -18.80 -13.32
CA THR A 74 18.04 -19.09 -13.98
C THR A 74 18.08 -20.37 -14.81
N TYR A 75 19.28 -20.89 -15.09
CA TYR A 75 19.49 -22.04 -15.97
C TYR A 75 18.71 -23.28 -15.52
N ASN A 76 17.94 -23.86 -16.43
CA ASN A 76 17.25 -25.13 -16.21
C ASN A 76 17.56 -26.16 -17.31
N HIS A 77 18.37 -27.16 -16.96
CA HIS A 77 18.79 -28.24 -17.85
C HIS A 77 17.63 -29.08 -18.41
N SER A 78 16.50 -29.16 -17.72
CA SER A 78 15.35 -29.97 -18.18
C SER A 78 14.55 -29.29 -19.29
N THR A 79 14.60 -27.97 -19.38
CA THR A 79 13.78 -27.19 -20.33
C THR A 79 14.61 -26.55 -21.44
N GLU A 80 15.84 -26.13 -21.15
CA GLU A 80 16.69 -25.41 -22.08
C GLU A 80 17.49 -26.37 -22.96
N HIS A 81 17.46 -26.15 -24.28
CA HIS A 81 18.27 -26.87 -25.26
C HIS A 81 19.30 -25.91 -25.84
N PHE A 82 20.59 -26.27 -25.79
CA PHE A 82 21.72 -25.44 -26.25
C PHE A 82 21.92 -24.13 -25.49
N ALA A 83 21.91 -24.17 -24.15
CA ALA A 83 22.23 -22.98 -23.36
C ALA A 83 23.70 -22.55 -23.53
N ASP A 84 23.90 -21.25 -23.49
CA ASP A 84 25.22 -20.65 -23.53
C ASP A 84 25.88 -20.75 -22.15
N LYS A 85 27.21 -20.59 -22.12
CA LYS A 85 27.95 -20.58 -20.84
C LYS A 85 27.51 -19.45 -19.91
N GLU A 86 26.98 -18.36 -20.46
CA GLU A 86 26.53 -17.19 -19.72
C GLU A 86 25.25 -17.48 -18.92
N ASP A 87 24.37 -18.35 -19.44
CA ASP A 87 23.09 -18.69 -18.82
C ASP A 87 23.29 -19.39 -17.47
N LEU A 88 24.39 -20.13 -17.31
CA LEU A 88 24.79 -20.79 -16.06
C LEU A 88 25.01 -19.81 -14.90
N TYR A 89 25.30 -18.54 -15.20
CA TYR A 89 25.56 -17.49 -14.20
C TYR A 89 24.46 -16.43 -14.15
N LEU A 90 23.49 -16.48 -15.08
CA LEU A 90 22.46 -15.47 -15.19
C LEU A 90 21.52 -15.53 -13.98
N GLN A 91 21.55 -14.50 -13.16
CA GLN A 91 20.74 -14.43 -11.94
C GLN A 91 19.32 -13.97 -12.24
N ARG A 92 18.35 -14.44 -11.45
CA ARG A 92 16.92 -14.12 -11.60
C ARG A 92 16.65 -12.61 -11.57
N GLU A 93 17.33 -11.87 -10.70
CA GLU A 93 17.18 -10.41 -10.65
C GLU A 93 17.59 -9.69 -11.94
N THR A 94 18.51 -10.26 -12.73
CA THR A 94 18.97 -9.69 -14.00
C THR A 94 17.87 -9.73 -15.06
N LEU A 95 17.03 -10.77 -15.01
CA LEU A 95 15.83 -10.92 -15.84
C LEU A 95 14.63 -10.10 -15.32
N GLY A 96 14.80 -9.37 -14.22
CA GLY A 96 13.73 -8.57 -13.61
C GLY A 96 12.75 -9.38 -12.76
N CYS A 97 13.08 -10.63 -12.40
CA CYS A 97 12.34 -11.33 -11.35
C CYS A 97 12.56 -10.65 -9.99
N ASP A 98 11.51 -10.59 -9.17
CA ASP A 98 11.64 -10.08 -7.80
C ASP A 98 12.40 -11.12 -6.95
N THR A 99 13.58 -10.74 -6.47
CA THR A 99 14.39 -11.53 -5.54
C THR A 99 14.71 -10.70 -4.30
N TRP A 100 15.49 -11.27 -3.38
CA TRP A 100 15.96 -10.53 -2.21
C TRP A 100 16.92 -9.39 -2.60
N ARG A 101 17.68 -9.56 -3.69
CA ARG A 101 18.73 -8.62 -4.12
C ARG A 101 18.22 -7.60 -5.13
N ARG A 102 18.52 -6.33 -4.90
CA ARG A 102 18.14 -5.22 -5.75
C ARG A 102 19.32 -4.74 -6.60
N LEU A 103 19.16 -4.75 -7.93
CA LEU A 103 20.22 -4.34 -8.85
C LEU A 103 20.35 -2.82 -9.05
N ARG A 104 19.24 -2.08 -8.90
CA ARG A 104 19.18 -0.62 -9.16
C ARG A 104 18.66 0.11 -7.93
N ASN A 105 19.02 1.38 -7.75
CA ASN A 105 18.50 2.18 -6.64
C ASN A 105 17.02 2.55 -6.87
N THR A 106 16.14 1.59 -6.61
CA THR A 106 14.69 1.66 -6.69
C THR A 106 14.08 1.27 -5.35
N PHE A 107 12.80 1.57 -5.16
CA PHE A 107 12.00 1.06 -4.05
C PHE A 107 10.66 0.56 -4.58
N ASP A 108 10.02 -0.29 -3.77
CA ASP A 108 8.76 -0.92 -4.13
C ASP A 108 7.60 -0.04 -3.67
N LYS A 109 6.89 0.53 -4.63
CA LYS A 109 5.67 1.30 -4.35
C LYS A 109 4.48 0.35 -4.38
N GLN A 110 3.94 0.09 -3.20
CA GLN A 110 2.68 -0.63 -3.06
C GLN A 110 1.54 0.16 -3.72
N PRO A 111 0.58 -0.51 -4.37
CA PRO A 111 -0.60 0.17 -4.88
C PRO A 111 -1.34 0.84 -3.71
N PRO A 112 -1.96 2.01 -3.94
CA PRO A 112 -2.80 2.62 -2.92
C PRO A 112 -3.91 1.63 -2.55
N VAL A 113 -4.09 1.41 -1.25
CA VAL A 113 -5.22 0.63 -0.75
C VAL A 113 -6.49 1.36 -1.18
N VAL A 114 -7.30 0.71 -2.02
CA VAL A 114 -8.60 1.26 -2.39
C VAL A 114 -9.48 1.13 -1.16
N ILE A 115 -9.60 2.21 -0.39
CA ILE A 115 -10.57 2.29 0.69
C ILE A 115 -11.92 2.51 0.01
N PRO A 116 -12.85 1.55 0.06
CA PRO A 116 -14.17 1.75 -0.52
C PRO A 116 -14.81 2.96 0.18
N LEU A 117 -15.18 3.97 -0.60
CA LEU A 117 -15.91 5.12 -0.11
C LEU A 117 -17.35 4.67 0.18
N GLY A 118 -17.58 4.24 1.43
CA GLY A 118 -18.90 3.84 1.92
C GLY A 118 -18.85 2.60 2.81
N HIS A 119 -19.60 2.64 3.91
CA HIS A 119 -20.02 1.40 4.57
C HIS A 119 -21.04 0.69 3.67
N PRO A 120 -21.07 -0.66 3.63
CA PRO A 120 -22.09 -1.35 2.85
C PRO A 120 -23.47 -0.91 3.33
N MET A 121 -24.20 -0.18 2.48
CA MET A 121 -25.58 0.21 2.76
C MET A 121 -26.43 -1.07 2.79
N LYS A 122 -26.66 -1.60 3.99
CA LYS A 122 -27.63 -2.66 4.21
C LYS A 122 -29.02 -2.04 4.13
N ARG A 123 -29.69 -2.15 2.98
CA ARG A 123 -31.09 -1.75 2.85
C ARG A 123 -31.95 -2.75 3.60
N GLY A 124 -32.17 -2.51 4.89
CA GLY A 124 -33.14 -3.24 5.68
C GLY A 124 -34.55 -2.97 5.18
N GLY A 125 -35.35 -4.03 5.04
CA GLY A 125 -36.72 -3.97 4.58
C GLY A 125 -37.35 -5.36 4.69
N ILE A 126 -38.68 -5.39 4.74
CA ILE A 126 -39.44 -6.63 4.68
C ILE A 126 -39.48 -7.05 3.20
N THR A 127 -38.96 -8.22 2.86
CA THR A 127 -38.95 -8.77 1.49
C THR A 127 -40.34 -9.14 1.00
N GLU A 128 -41.23 -9.50 1.93
CA GLU A 128 -42.58 -9.97 1.63
C GLU A 128 -43.58 -9.54 2.71
N ARG A 129 -44.78 -9.16 2.28
CA ARG A 129 -45.84 -8.75 3.20
C ARG A 129 -46.47 -9.99 3.85
N LYS A 130 -46.10 -10.29 5.10
CA LYS A 130 -46.61 -11.46 5.86
C LYS A 130 -48.14 -11.50 6.01
N SER A 131 -48.84 -10.38 5.88
CA SER A 131 -50.31 -10.33 5.98
C SER A 131 -50.90 -9.14 5.21
N PRO A 132 -52.04 -9.32 4.52
CA PRO A 132 -52.81 -8.21 3.94
C PRO A 132 -53.22 -7.16 4.97
N PHE A 133 -53.35 -7.52 6.24
CA PHE A 133 -53.80 -6.64 7.32
C PHE A 133 -52.66 -5.94 8.07
N SER A 134 -51.42 -6.36 7.87
CA SER A 134 -50.24 -5.72 8.48
C SER A 134 -49.68 -4.65 7.53
N VAL A 135 -50.43 -3.56 7.37
CA VAL A 135 -49.92 -2.35 6.71
C VAL A 135 -49.17 -1.56 7.78
N LYS A 136 -47.84 -1.42 7.65
CA LYS A 136 -47.15 -0.34 8.37
C LYS A 136 -47.52 0.96 7.67
N LEU A 137 -48.68 1.52 8.02
CA LEU A 137 -49.05 2.86 7.59
C LEU A 137 -48.01 3.82 8.16
N MET A 138 -47.63 4.76 7.30
CA MET A 138 -46.66 5.85 7.47
C MET A 138 -46.36 6.19 8.94
N ASN A 139 -45.08 6.30 9.32
CA ASN A 139 -44.71 6.79 10.66
C ASN A 139 -45.54 8.05 10.94
N SER A 140 -46.45 7.96 11.91
CA SER A 140 -47.44 9.00 12.19
C SER A 140 -46.71 10.25 12.67
N GLY A 141 -46.45 11.18 11.77
CA GLY A 141 -46.07 12.55 12.13
C GLY A 141 -47.26 13.26 12.75
N VAL A 142 -46.99 14.23 13.62
CA VAL A 142 -47.98 14.95 14.45
C VAL A 142 -49.08 15.62 13.62
N HIS A 143 -48.86 15.81 12.31
CA HIS A 143 -49.77 16.50 11.40
C HIS A 143 -50.19 15.63 10.20
N SER A 144 -50.48 14.35 10.41
CA SER A 144 -51.14 13.54 9.38
C SER A 144 -52.65 13.75 9.41
N SER A 145 -53.28 13.80 8.23
CA SER A 145 -54.72 14.02 8.05
C SER A 145 -55.61 12.96 8.72
N GLN A 146 -55.02 11.83 9.13
CA GLN A 146 -55.70 10.71 9.79
C GLN A 146 -55.76 10.84 11.33
N THR A 147 -54.93 11.69 11.94
CA THR A 147 -54.76 11.74 13.41
C THR A 147 -55.41 12.95 14.10
N ASN A 148 -56.03 13.89 13.37
CA ASN A 148 -56.68 15.04 14.00
C ASN A 148 -58.05 15.40 13.38
N PRO A 149 -59.14 14.77 13.86
CA PRO A 149 -60.50 15.08 13.41
C PRO A 149 -61.07 16.42 13.93
N GLY A 150 -60.33 17.17 14.76
CA GLY A 150 -60.82 18.36 15.46
C GLY A 150 -60.21 19.70 15.06
N TYR A 151 -59.35 19.77 14.03
CA TYR A 151 -58.77 21.05 13.59
C TYR A 151 -59.66 21.72 12.54
N SER A 152 -60.14 22.93 12.86
CA SER A 152 -60.99 23.75 11.98
C SER A 152 -60.26 24.11 10.69
N ARG A 153 -60.88 23.77 9.55
CA ARG A 153 -60.36 24.02 8.20
C ARG A 153 -60.97 25.31 7.64
N GLN A 154 -60.54 26.47 8.11
CA GLN A 154 -60.77 27.69 7.33
C GLN A 154 -59.79 27.68 6.13
N PRO A 155 -60.27 27.67 4.88
CA PRO A 155 -59.41 27.60 3.71
C PRO A 155 -58.56 28.86 3.48
N ALA A 156 -58.95 29.99 4.10
CA ALA A 156 -58.14 31.20 4.20
C ALA A 156 -57.66 31.33 5.65
N GLY A 157 -56.39 31.02 5.91
CA GLY A 157 -55.80 31.04 7.26
C GLY A 157 -56.15 32.34 8.00
N GLY A 158 -56.70 32.20 9.21
CA GLY A 158 -57.35 33.26 9.98
C GLY A 158 -56.46 34.46 10.32
N ALA A 159 -56.27 35.35 9.35
CA ALA A 159 -55.78 36.71 9.49
C ALA A 159 -56.15 37.52 8.22
N ILE A 160 -57.44 37.80 8.03
CA ILE A 160 -57.89 38.86 7.11
C ILE A 160 -58.89 39.73 7.89
N PHE A 161 -58.45 40.92 8.30
CA PHE A 161 -59.29 41.99 8.81
C PHE A 161 -59.48 43.00 7.67
N PHE A 162 -60.73 43.24 7.26
CA PHE A 162 -61.07 44.38 6.39
C PHE A 162 -61.34 45.59 7.29
N TYR A 163 -60.68 46.72 7.01
CA TYR A 163 -61.04 48.03 7.55
C TYR A 163 -62.30 48.56 6.87
#